data_AF-A0A835W167-F1
#
_entry.id   AF-A0A835W167-F1
#
_cell.length_a   1.000
_cell.length_b   1.000
_cell.length_c   1.000
_cell.angle_alpha   90.00
_cell.angle_beta   90.00
_cell.angle_gamma   90.00
#
_symmetry.space_group_name_H-M   'P 1'
#
loop_
_entity.id
_entity.type
_entity.pdbx_description
1 polymer ?
#
loop_
_entity_poly.entity_id
_entity_poly.type
_entity_poly.pdbx_seq_one_letter_code
_entity_poly.pdbx_strand_id
1 'polypeptide(L)'
;MTSPRSADRLVSMRSMERLFSQPTVHATLFEDRVYGHEDWTKHRNAAWRHRIEPVVFARVAVGFGWQLLLVFLVSIGVGLVHTFVPGHDSILAGTHLTTPFTMITFALSLLLVFRTNSSYGRWWEGRIIWGQIVNFGRNYTRQVLMWFPPDRPELRAAAVRWAAAAPRVLLAHIREGCSLEAEVAAILEPEEVEWLCGWSNAPLGAGSALGQLVAAAGLRPELQAELQRQVELYTNMAGGCERIFKTPIPPAYTRHTSRFLMLYVVASPVLLWSAAGWATPVVAVIIAFLLLGVENIGVQVEEPFHVLPLYDICRALEANIRELERNFQPAGSVGFIGGPGGGGGGGGGLRARPPGPLPLFSSGATAASGAGLGSWAVRSTGTGTGGGGGDVAVEVLAGEGGTPAQSRRKSLPERASPYGGLGVSTAAPNGGGGHSGGQGPFAGAGLVAAAAARGPGPVPVPAGAVVP
;
A
#
# COMPACT_ATOMS: atom_id res chain seq x y z
N MET A 1 46.22 6.01 34.88
CA MET A 1 45.80 7.34 34.40
C MET A 1 45.15 7.20 33.03
N THR A 2 43.82 7.11 32.98
CA THR A 2 43.05 7.18 31.74
C THR A 2 42.58 8.62 31.52
N SER A 3 42.79 9.16 30.31
CA SER A 3 42.54 10.57 30.01
C SER A 3 41.04 10.92 30.06
N PRO A 4 40.62 12.05 30.66
CA PRO A 4 39.20 12.46 30.70
C PRO A 4 38.56 12.70 29.32
N ARG A 5 39.37 12.90 28.27
CA ARG A 5 38.93 13.42 26.96
C ARG A 5 38.08 12.45 26.11
N SER A 6 37.90 11.19 26.52
CA SER A 6 37.04 10.23 25.82
C SER A 6 35.57 10.27 26.27
N ALA A 7 35.30 10.63 27.52
CA ALA A 7 33.94 10.66 28.06
C ALA A 7 33.10 11.78 27.42
N ASP A 8 33.65 13.00 27.32
CA ASP A 8 32.93 14.16 26.78
C ASP A 8 32.53 14.00 25.31
N ARG A 9 33.32 13.29 24.50
CA ARG A 9 32.95 12.99 23.10
C ARG A 9 31.76 12.03 23.01
N LEU A 10 31.68 11.04 23.90
CA LEU A 10 30.56 10.10 23.96
C LEU A 10 29.28 10.75 24.50
N VAL A 11 29.40 11.69 25.43
CA VAL A 11 28.28 12.52 25.89
C VAL A 11 27.78 13.41 24.75
N SER A 12 28.69 14.08 24.03
CA SER A 12 28.35 14.96 22.89
C SER A 12 27.60 14.23 21.78
N MET A 13 28.04 13.03 21.37
CA MET A 13 27.32 12.22 20.38
C MET A 13 25.93 11.81 20.86
N ARG A 14 25.78 11.36 22.12
CA ARG A 14 24.47 10.97 22.71
C ARG A 14 23.52 12.13 23.01
N SER A 15 24.01 13.37 23.05
CA SER A 15 23.16 14.57 23.05
C SER A 15 22.77 15.01 21.64
N MET A 16 23.65 14.80 20.65
CA MET A 16 23.36 15.10 19.25
C MET A 16 22.34 14.09 18.67
N GLU A 17 22.49 12.79 18.99
CA GLU A 17 21.48 11.76 18.71
C GLU A 17 20.12 12.08 19.35
N ARG A 18 20.10 12.69 20.54
CA ARG A 18 18.85 13.15 21.20
C ARG A 18 18.23 14.42 20.61
N LEU A 19 19.00 15.20 19.87
CA LEU A 19 18.50 16.33 19.08
C LEU A 19 17.88 15.88 17.75
N PHE A 20 18.22 14.68 17.27
CA PHE A 20 17.69 14.08 16.04
C PHE A 20 16.76 12.87 16.27
N SER A 21 16.64 12.38 17.51
CA SER A 21 15.67 11.35 17.86
C SER A 21 14.25 11.91 17.78
N GLN A 22 13.41 11.28 16.97
CA GLN A 22 11.97 11.55 16.92
C GLN A 22 11.38 11.52 18.34
N PRO A 23 10.61 12.53 18.77
CA PRO A 23 10.08 12.58 20.13
C PRO A 23 9.04 11.48 20.37
N THR A 24 9.39 10.53 21.22
CA THR A 24 8.56 9.37 21.57
C THR A 24 7.51 9.72 22.64
N VAL A 25 6.32 10.19 22.23
CA VAL A 25 5.04 10.02 22.96
C VAL A 25 3.87 10.10 21.98
N HIS A 26 2.93 9.16 22.08
CA HIS A 26 1.84 8.95 21.12
C HIS A 26 0.72 9.99 21.17
N ALA A 27 0.79 10.97 20.27
CA ALA A 27 -0.36 11.65 19.65
C ALA A 27 0.06 12.09 18.25
N THR A 28 0.45 11.09 17.47
CA THR A 28 1.13 11.05 16.18
C THR A 28 0.40 11.88 15.11
N LEU A 29 1.06 12.91 14.60
CA LEU A 29 0.53 13.80 13.54
C LEU A 29 0.21 13.07 12.22
N PHE A 30 0.72 11.84 12.07
CA PHE A 30 0.70 11.03 10.86
C PHE A 30 0.02 9.67 11.05
N GLU A 31 -0.60 9.41 12.21
CA GLU A 31 -1.42 8.22 12.40
C GLU A 31 -2.87 8.54 12.01
N ASP A 32 -3.36 7.87 10.97
CA ASP A 32 -4.73 7.99 10.51
C ASP A 32 -5.70 7.53 11.61
N ARG A 33 -6.91 8.10 11.57
CA ARG A 33 -8.08 7.58 12.29
C ARG A 33 -9.07 7.04 11.28
N VAL A 34 -9.93 6.09 11.67
CA VAL A 34 -10.99 5.63 10.78
C VAL A 34 -11.91 6.79 10.37
N TYR A 35 -11.98 7.05 9.07
CA TYR A 35 -12.71 8.18 8.51
C TYR A 35 -14.22 7.90 8.44
N GLY A 36 -14.99 8.53 9.33
CA GLY A 36 -16.44 8.34 9.42
C GLY A 36 -17.24 9.14 8.39
N HIS A 37 -18.56 8.92 8.34
CA HIS A 37 -19.45 9.70 7.47
C HIS A 37 -19.45 11.21 7.80
N GLU A 38 -19.30 11.57 9.07
CA GLU A 38 -19.13 12.96 9.48
C GLU A 38 -17.83 13.56 8.93
N ASP A 39 -16.73 12.79 8.99
CA ASP A 39 -15.42 13.26 8.53
C ASP A 39 -15.38 13.39 7.01
N TRP A 40 -15.99 12.44 6.28
CA TRP A 40 -16.28 12.60 4.85
C TRP A 40 -17.13 13.83 4.53
N THR A 41 -18.02 14.25 5.43
CA THR A 41 -18.84 15.45 5.26
C THR A 41 -18.04 16.73 5.51
N LYS A 42 -17.19 16.74 6.55
CA LYS A 42 -16.19 17.79 6.80
C LYS A 42 -15.21 17.92 5.62
N HIS A 43 -14.70 16.80 5.10
CA HIS A 43 -13.73 16.75 3.99
C HIS A 43 -14.27 17.31 2.67
N ARG A 44 -15.54 17.04 2.37
CA ARG A 44 -16.21 17.54 1.14
C ARG A 44 -16.44 19.05 1.20
N ASN A 45 -16.58 19.63 2.39
CA ASN A 45 -16.70 21.07 2.57
C ASN A 45 -15.36 21.78 2.25
N ALA A 46 -15.35 22.57 1.17
CA ALA A 46 -14.16 23.32 0.76
C ALA A 46 -13.70 24.36 1.79
N ALA A 47 -14.63 25.05 2.46
CA ALA A 47 -14.30 26.04 3.50
C ALA A 47 -13.62 25.39 4.73
N TRP A 48 -13.93 24.12 4.99
CA TRP A 48 -13.24 23.35 6.04
C TRP A 48 -11.88 22.83 5.57
N ARG A 49 -11.81 22.23 4.38
CA ARG A 49 -10.57 21.65 3.82
C ARG A 49 -9.45 22.66 3.62
N HIS A 50 -9.78 23.89 3.23
CA HIS A 50 -8.79 24.96 2.99
C HIS A 50 -8.54 25.83 4.23
N ARG A 51 -9.08 25.45 5.40
CA ARG A 51 -8.78 26.09 6.67
C ARG A 51 -7.36 25.75 7.10
N ILE A 52 -6.50 26.76 7.22
CA ILE A 52 -5.17 26.58 7.80
C ILE A 52 -5.32 26.22 9.28
N GLU A 53 -4.78 25.07 9.69
CA GLU A 53 -4.67 24.69 11.10
C GLU A 53 -3.30 25.12 11.64
N PRO A 54 -3.20 26.27 12.36
CA PRO A 54 -1.91 26.87 12.69
C PRO A 54 -1.06 25.99 13.61
N VAL A 55 -1.69 25.17 14.46
CA VAL A 55 -1.00 24.24 15.36
C VAL A 55 -0.34 23.09 14.60
N VAL A 56 -1.05 22.50 13.62
CA VAL A 56 -0.51 21.44 12.75
C VAL A 56 0.61 22.01 11.89
N PHE A 57 0.35 23.15 11.25
CA PHE A 57 1.34 23.86 10.42
C PHE A 57 2.63 24.18 11.20
N ALA A 58 2.51 24.75 12.41
CA ALA A 58 3.66 25.07 13.25
C ALA A 58 4.44 23.83 13.69
N ARG A 59 3.76 22.72 14.02
CA ARG A 59 4.42 21.44 14.37
C ARG A 59 5.23 20.89 13.19
N VAL A 60 4.69 20.91 11.97
CA VAL A 60 5.41 20.50 10.76
C VAL A 60 6.61 21.42 10.49
N ALA A 61 6.44 22.73 10.61
CA ALA A 61 7.52 23.70 10.39
C ALA A 61 8.68 23.55 11.39
N VAL A 62 8.37 23.30 12.67
CA VAL A 62 9.38 23.02 13.70
C VAL A 62 10.18 21.74 13.40
N GLY A 63 9.55 20.72 12.80
CA GLY A 63 10.24 19.51 12.33
C GLY A 63 11.35 19.76 11.30
N PHE A 64 11.29 20.87 10.56
CA PHE A 64 12.32 21.31 9.62
C PHE A 64 13.15 22.49 10.13
N GLY A 65 13.07 22.82 11.42
CA GLY A 65 13.59 24.08 11.97
C GLY A 65 15.06 24.35 11.64
N TRP A 66 15.92 23.33 11.67
CA TRP A 66 17.34 23.48 11.31
C TRP A 66 17.55 23.73 9.81
N GLN A 67 16.83 23.01 8.95
CA GLN A 67 16.89 23.14 7.49
C GLN A 67 16.38 24.53 7.05
N LEU A 68 15.26 24.99 7.63
CA LEU A 68 14.70 26.31 7.35
C LEU A 68 15.59 27.43 7.88
N LEU A 69 16.18 27.28 9.07
CA LEU A 69 17.18 28.21 9.61
C LEU A 69 18.41 28.29 8.70
N LEU A 70 18.92 27.16 8.21
CA LEU A 70 20.06 27.14 7.29
C LEU A 70 19.74 27.89 5.98
N VAL A 71 18.59 27.64 5.37
CA VAL A 71 18.14 28.36 4.16
C VAL A 71 17.97 29.85 4.43
N PHE A 72 17.41 30.23 5.59
CA PHE A 72 17.29 31.64 5.99
C PHE A 72 18.65 32.32 6.15
N LEU A 73 19.58 31.71 6.89
CA LEU A 73 20.92 32.26 7.12
C LEU A 73 21.71 32.39 5.81
N VAL A 74 21.63 31.41 4.91
CA VAL A 74 22.24 31.50 3.57
C VAL A 74 21.60 32.61 2.75
N SER A 75 20.28 32.78 2.81
CA SER A 75 19.58 33.88 2.13
C SER A 75 20.01 35.27 2.62
N ILE A 76 20.19 35.43 3.93
CA ILE A 76 20.74 36.67 4.53
C ILE A 76 22.18 36.88 4.07
N GLY A 77 23.01 35.82 4.06
CA GLY A 77 24.39 35.88 3.56
C GLY A 77 24.47 36.33 2.10
N VAL A 78 23.64 35.78 1.21
CA VAL A 78 23.51 36.22 -0.18
C VAL A 78 23.15 37.70 -0.25
N GLY A 79 22.14 38.15 0.49
CA GLY A 79 21.72 39.56 0.48
C GLY A 79 22.77 40.53 1.00
N LEU A 80 23.53 40.15 2.02
CA LEU A 80 24.66 40.93 2.52
C LEU A 80 25.78 41.03 1.48
N VAL A 81 26.14 39.94 0.79
CA VAL A 81 27.13 39.97 -0.29
C VAL A 81 26.67 40.89 -1.42
N HIS A 82 25.41 40.76 -1.87
CA HIS A 82 24.87 41.61 -2.93
C HIS A 82 24.75 43.10 -2.53
N THR A 83 24.63 43.41 -1.24
CA THR A 83 24.51 44.80 -0.77
C THR A 83 25.86 45.47 -0.50
N PHE A 84 26.85 44.72 0.02
CA PHE A 84 28.09 45.29 0.58
C PHE A 84 29.37 44.96 -0.18
N VAL A 85 29.35 44.08 -1.20
CA VAL A 85 30.55 43.72 -1.98
C VAL A 85 30.46 44.37 -3.38
N PRO A 86 31.21 45.46 -3.67
CA PRO A 86 31.19 46.07 -5.00
C PRO A 86 31.66 45.10 -6.10
N GLY A 87 30.97 45.03 -7.23
CA GLY A 87 31.35 44.19 -8.37
C GLY A 87 30.96 42.71 -8.25
N HIS A 88 30.24 42.30 -7.21
CA HIS A 88 29.74 40.92 -7.06
C HIS A 88 28.73 40.50 -8.16
N ASP A 89 28.10 41.46 -8.87
CA ASP A 89 27.13 41.21 -9.94
C ASP A 89 27.72 40.31 -11.04
N SER A 90 29.03 40.40 -11.28
CA SER A 90 29.74 39.55 -12.25
C SER A 90 29.95 38.11 -11.78
N ILE A 91 29.87 37.83 -10.47
CA ILE A 91 30.23 36.54 -9.86
C ILE A 91 28.99 35.77 -9.38
N LEU A 92 27.97 36.47 -8.87
CA LEU A 92 26.76 35.86 -8.31
C LEU A 92 25.45 36.26 -9.01
N ALA A 93 25.37 37.47 -9.60
CA ALA A 93 24.19 37.88 -10.38
C ALA A 93 24.22 37.38 -11.85
N GLY A 94 25.27 36.65 -12.23
CA GLY A 94 25.47 36.15 -13.59
C GLY A 94 24.43 35.11 -14.00
N THR A 95 23.72 35.41 -15.10
CA THR A 95 22.67 34.59 -15.76
C THR A 95 23.05 33.13 -16.06
N HIS A 96 24.33 32.77 -15.99
CA HIS A 96 24.86 31.43 -16.27
C HIS A 96 24.34 30.33 -15.34
N LEU A 97 23.94 30.66 -14.10
CA LEU A 97 23.36 29.66 -13.17
C LEU A 97 21.86 29.43 -13.38
N THR A 98 21.13 30.37 -13.98
CA THR A 98 19.67 30.28 -14.13
C THR A 98 19.25 29.04 -14.93
N THR A 99 19.90 28.78 -16.08
CA THR A 99 19.59 27.63 -16.95
C THR A 99 19.89 26.26 -16.32
N PRO A 100 21.07 25.99 -15.73
CA PRO A 100 21.29 24.72 -15.04
C PRO A 100 20.39 24.56 -13.81
N PHE A 101 20.05 25.64 -13.09
CA PHE A 101 19.07 25.57 -12.00
C PHE A 101 17.68 25.17 -12.48
N THR A 102 17.14 25.73 -13.56
CA THR A 102 15.79 25.35 -14.05
C THR A 102 15.74 23.90 -14.52
N MET A 103 16.81 23.38 -15.15
CA MET A 103 16.96 21.96 -15.47
C MET A 103 16.97 21.08 -14.21
N ILE A 104 17.72 21.51 -13.18
CA ILE A 104 17.76 20.85 -11.87
C ILE A 104 16.39 20.88 -11.17
N THR A 105 15.67 22.00 -11.19
CA THR A 105 14.31 22.13 -10.62
C THR A 105 13.35 21.13 -11.25
N PHE A 106 13.38 20.98 -12.58
CA PHE A 106 12.56 20.00 -13.29
C PHE A 106 12.92 18.56 -12.88
N ALA A 107 14.21 18.21 -12.88
CA ALA A 107 14.68 16.89 -12.49
C ALA A 107 14.32 16.53 -11.04
N LEU A 108 14.51 17.47 -10.11
CA LEU A 108 14.15 17.32 -8.70
C LEU A 108 12.63 17.14 -8.51
N SER A 109 11.82 17.94 -9.22
CA SER A 109 10.36 17.85 -9.16
C SER A 109 9.88 16.46 -9.61
N LEU A 110 10.46 15.95 -10.70
CA LEU A 110 10.15 14.62 -11.22
C LEU A 110 10.57 13.50 -10.24
N LEU A 111 11.75 13.62 -9.61
CA LEU A 111 12.21 12.68 -8.57
C LEU A 111 11.30 12.68 -7.34
N LEU A 112 10.84 13.84 -6.88
CA LEU A 112 9.90 13.95 -5.75
C LEU A 112 8.55 13.30 -6.08
N VAL A 113 8.03 13.51 -7.28
CA VAL A 113 6.78 12.86 -7.74
C VAL A 113 6.94 11.35 -7.81
N PHE A 114 8.00 10.83 -8.44
CA PHE A 114 8.23 9.39 -8.52
C PHE A 114 8.40 8.77 -7.13
N ARG A 115 9.16 9.41 -6.22
CA ARG A 115 9.29 8.92 -4.84
C ARG A 115 7.94 8.84 -4.15
N THR A 116 7.17 9.93 -4.17
CA THR A 116 5.89 10.01 -3.48
C THR A 116 4.89 8.98 -4.02
N ASN A 117 4.90 8.75 -5.34
CA ASN A 117 4.08 7.72 -5.97
C ASN A 117 4.51 6.29 -5.58
N SER A 118 5.81 6.00 -5.52
CA SER A 118 6.32 4.72 -5.03
C SER A 118 5.97 4.47 -3.56
N SER A 119 6.08 5.50 -2.70
CA SER A 119 5.66 5.43 -1.31
C SER A 119 4.16 5.18 -1.18
N TYR A 120 3.33 5.93 -1.91
CA TYR A 120 1.88 5.74 -1.95
C TYR A 120 1.48 4.32 -2.41
N GLY A 121 2.20 3.75 -3.38
CA GLY A 121 1.99 2.36 -3.81
C GLY A 121 2.16 1.35 -2.67
N ARG A 122 3.17 1.54 -1.80
CA ARG A 122 3.39 0.70 -0.60
C ARG A 122 2.26 0.87 0.42
N TRP A 123 1.84 2.12 0.67
CA TRP A 123 0.73 2.41 1.56
C TRP A 123 -0.57 1.76 1.09
N TRP A 124 -0.87 1.87 -0.20
CA TRP A 124 -2.05 1.28 -0.82
C TRP A 124 -2.04 -0.24 -0.79
N GLU A 125 -0.88 -0.87 -1.05
CA GLU A 125 -0.71 -2.32 -0.92
C GLU A 125 -0.96 -2.79 0.52
N GLY A 126 -0.37 -2.10 1.51
CA GLY A 126 -0.62 -2.37 2.93
C GLY A 126 -2.09 -2.23 3.31
N ARG A 127 -2.77 -1.19 2.80
CA ARG A 127 -4.21 -0.99 3.02
C ARG A 127 -5.06 -2.08 2.39
N ILE A 128 -4.71 -2.59 1.21
CA ILE A 128 -5.40 -3.72 0.56
C ILE A 128 -5.25 -4.98 1.41
N ILE A 129 -4.04 -5.32 1.84
CA ILE A 129 -3.77 -6.52 2.66
C ILE A 129 -4.59 -6.48 3.96
N TRP A 130 -4.62 -5.34 4.66
CA TRP A 130 -5.46 -5.18 5.86
C TRP A 130 -6.97 -5.23 5.57
N GLY A 131 -7.41 -4.85 4.37
CA GLY A 131 -8.79 -5.11 3.91
C GLY A 131 -9.07 -6.61 3.70
N GLN A 132 -8.11 -7.35 3.17
CA GLN A 132 -8.21 -8.80 2.99
C GLN A 132 -8.17 -9.54 4.34
N ILE A 133 -7.39 -9.08 5.34
CA ILE A 133 -7.36 -9.64 6.71
C ILE A 133 -8.74 -9.55 7.37
N VAL A 134 -9.44 -8.42 7.20
CA VAL A 134 -10.83 -8.26 7.66
C VAL A 134 -11.78 -9.24 6.96
N ASN A 135 -11.59 -9.47 5.66
CA ASN A 135 -12.40 -10.44 4.91
C ASN A 135 -12.11 -11.89 5.33
N PHE A 136 -10.85 -12.23 5.60
CA PHE A 136 -10.46 -13.52 6.17
C PHE A 136 -11.17 -13.77 7.51
N GLY A 137 -11.02 -12.88 8.50
CA GLY A 137 -11.59 -13.09 9.83
C GLY A 137 -13.12 -13.26 9.78
N ARG A 138 -13.81 -12.49 8.94
CA ARG A 138 -15.26 -12.62 8.69
C ARG A 138 -15.63 -13.94 7.99
N ASN A 139 -14.92 -14.31 6.93
CA ASN A 139 -15.23 -15.53 6.16
C ASN A 139 -14.91 -16.80 6.95
N TYR A 140 -13.74 -16.86 7.58
CA TYR A 140 -13.32 -17.97 8.43
C TYR A 140 -14.30 -18.16 9.59
N THR A 141 -14.64 -17.10 10.34
CA THR A 141 -15.64 -17.16 11.42
C THR A 141 -16.99 -17.66 10.92
N ARG A 142 -17.50 -17.13 9.80
CA ARG A 142 -18.78 -17.59 9.22
C ARG A 142 -18.75 -19.08 8.85
N GLN A 143 -17.66 -19.55 8.25
CA GLN A 143 -17.48 -20.95 7.85
C GLN A 143 -17.35 -21.87 9.07
N VAL A 144 -16.57 -21.48 10.08
CA VAL A 144 -16.42 -22.19 11.36
C VAL A 144 -17.77 -22.34 12.05
N LEU A 145 -18.53 -21.25 12.21
CA LEU A 145 -19.86 -21.29 12.82
C LEU A 145 -20.83 -22.21 12.06
N MET A 146 -20.80 -22.17 10.73
CA MET A 146 -21.70 -22.95 9.87
C MET A 146 -21.33 -24.44 9.77
N TRP A 147 -20.04 -24.79 9.77
CA TRP A 147 -19.58 -26.14 9.39
C TRP A 147 -18.96 -26.95 10.53
N PHE A 148 -18.50 -26.34 11.63
CA PHE A 148 -17.92 -27.11 12.73
C PHE A 148 -19.00 -27.98 13.41
N PRO A 149 -18.68 -29.23 13.75
CA PRO A 149 -19.65 -30.14 14.37
C PRO A 149 -20.19 -29.58 15.71
N PRO A 150 -21.52 -29.66 15.95
CA PRO A 150 -22.14 -29.07 17.14
C PRO A 150 -21.81 -29.81 18.44
N ASP A 151 -21.30 -31.05 18.36
CA ASP A 151 -20.81 -31.86 19.47
C ASP A 151 -19.48 -31.35 20.06
N ARG A 152 -18.76 -30.45 19.38
CA ARG A 152 -17.47 -29.89 19.86
C ARG A 152 -17.50 -28.37 19.96
N PRO A 153 -18.32 -27.80 20.88
CA PRO A 153 -18.46 -26.34 21.01
C PRO A 153 -17.15 -25.65 21.38
N GLU A 154 -16.29 -26.29 22.18
CA GLU A 154 -14.97 -25.77 22.59
C GLU A 154 -14.02 -25.58 21.40
N LEU A 155 -13.96 -26.56 20.50
CA LEU A 155 -13.11 -26.48 19.29
C LEU A 155 -13.58 -25.35 18.36
N ARG A 156 -14.90 -25.17 18.24
CA ARG A 156 -15.50 -24.06 17.47
C ARG A 156 -15.19 -22.71 18.13
N ALA A 157 -15.30 -22.61 19.45
CA ALA A 157 -14.96 -21.40 20.21
C ALA A 157 -13.48 -21.04 20.05
N ALA A 158 -12.57 -22.02 20.19
CA ALA A 158 -11.14 -21.83 19.95
C ALA A 158 -10.87 -21.35 18.51
N ALA A 159 -11.50 -21.94 17.49
CA ALA A 159 -11.33 -21.49 16.11
C ALA A 159 -11.79 -20.03 15.90
N VAL A 160 -12.91 -19.60 16.47
CA VAL A 160 -13.35 -18.19 16.40
C VAL A 160 -12.44 -17.26 17.20
N ARG A 161 -11.99 -17.68 18.39
CA ARG A 161 -11.03 -16.97 19.25
C ARG A 161 -9.71 -16.69 18.51
N TRP A 162 -9.14 -17.70 17.86
CA TRP A 162 -7.95 -17.55 17.03
C TRP A 162 -8.17 -16.68 15.79
N ALA A 163 -9.37 -16.68 15.20
CA ALA A 163 -9.71 -15.78 14.09
C ALA A 163 -9.76 -14.30 14.50
N ALA A 164 -10.11 -14.02 15.76
CA ALA A 164 -10.04 -12.68 16.36
C ALA A 164 -8.61 -12.31 16.80
N ALA A 165 -7.82 -13.28 17.28
CA ALA A 165 -6.44 -13.07 17.74
C ALA A 165 -5.45 -12.87 16.59
N ALA A 166 -5.54 -13.64 15.50
CA ALA A 166 -4.55 -13.64 14.41
C ALA A 166 -4.26 -12.24 13.77
N PRO A 167 -5.25 -11.33 13.63
CA PRO A 167 -5.01 -9.92 13.29
C PRO A 167 -4.21 -9.13 14.33
N ARG A 168 -4.43 -9.37 15.64
CA ARG A 168 -3.65 -8.75 16.74
C ARG A 168 -2.22 -9.25 16.78
N VAL A 169 -2.02 -10.55 16.56
CA VAL A 169 -0.69 -11.17 16.40
C VAL A 169 0.08 -10.51 15.26
N LEU A 170 -0.57 -10.29 14.11
CA LEU A 170 0.07 -9.63 12.98
C LEU A 170 0.31 -8.12 13.23
N LEU A 171 -0.60 -7.43 13.94
CA LEU A 171 -0.38 -6.05 14.39
C LEU A 171 0.89 -5.96 15.26
N ALA A 172 0.98 -6.80 16.30
CA ALA A 172 2.12 -6.83 17.21
C ALA A 172 3.45 -7.21 16.52
N HIS A 173 3.39 -7.95 15.41
CA HIS A 173 4.58 -8.32 14.63
C HIS A 173 5.13 -7.18 13.75
N ILE A 174 4.29 -6.21 13.35
CA ILE A 174 4.66 -5.17 12.38
C ILE A 174 4.63 -3.73 12.93
N ARG A 175 4.14 -3.52 14.15
CA ARG A 175 4.18 -2.24 14.86
C ARG A 175 5.31 -2.26 15.90
N GLU A 176 6.11 -1.20 15.93
CA GLU A 176 7.10 -1.00 16.98
C GLU A 176 6.44 -0.80 18.36
N GLY A 177 7.16 -1.14 19.44
CA GLY A 177 6.74 -0.90 20.82
C GLY A 177 5.60 -1.79 21.33
N CYS A 178 5.07 -2.72 20.52
CA CYS A 178 4.00 -3.62 20.91
C CYS A 178 4.54 -4.87 21.61
N SER A 179 3.92 -5.28 22.73
CA SER A 179 4.13 -6.61 23.31
C SER A 179 3.10 -7.57 22.72
N LEU A 180 3.56 -8.69 22.15
CA LEU A 180 2.70 -9.75 21.62
C LEU A 180 1.72 -10.24 22.70
N GLU A 181 2.23 -10.57 23.88
CA GLU A 181 1.47 -11.04 25.05
C GLU A 181 0.34 -10.07 25.39
N ALA A 182 0.64 -8.77 25.50
CA ALA A 182 -0.34 -7.76 25.87
C ALA A 182 -1.45 -7.56 24.82
N GLU A 183 -1.14 -7.72 23.52
CA GLU A 183 -2.13 -7.61 22.44
C GLU A 183 -3.08 -8.81 22.35
N VAL A 184 -2.69 -9.98 22.85
CA VAL A 184 -3.51 -11.21 22.76
C VAL A 184 -4.09 -11.72 24.07
N ALA A 185 -3.58 -11.31 25.23
CA ALA A 185 -4.03 -11.78 26.55
C ALA A 185 -5.51 -11.49 26.87
N ALA A 186 -6.14 -10.54 26.17
CA ALA A 186 -7.58 -10.26 26.27
C ALA A 186 -8.45 -11.12 25.33
N ILE A 187 -7.84 -11.99 24.51
CA ILE A 187 -8.50 -12.80 23.49
C ILE A 187 -8.18 -14.29 23.67
N LEU A 188 -6.90 -14.66 23.79
CA LEU A 188 -6.42 -16.05 23.91
C LEU A 188 -6.37 -16.53 25.37
N GLU A 189 -6.44 -17.85 25.58
CA GLU A 189 -6.20 -18.46 26.90
C GLU A 189 -4.70 -18.37 27.29
N PRO A 190 -4.33 -18.35 28.58
CA PRO A 190 -2.92 -18.21 28.99
C PRO A 190 -1.97 -19.24 28.36
N GLU A 191 -2.39 -20.50 28.24
CA GLU A 191 -1.62 -21.57 27.59
C GLU A 191 -1.42 -21.34 26.09
N GLU A 192 -2.42 -20.75 25.40
CA GLU A 192 -2.34 -20.37 23.99
C GLU A 192 -1.37 -19.21 23.79
N VAL A 193 -1.31 -18.27 24.74
CA VAL A 193 -0.36 -17.14 24.73
C VAL A 193 1.06 -17.64 24.96
N GLU A 194 1.30 -18.49 25.97
CA GLU A 194 2.62 -19.08 26.23
C GLU A 194 3.13 -19.86 25.01
N TRP A 195 2.28 -20.72 24.43
CA TRP A 195 2.60 -21.46 23.20
C TRP A 195 2.98 -20.52 22.05
N LEU A 196 2.20 -19.44 21.84
CA LEU A 196 2.43 -18.48 20.77
C LEU A 196 3.71 -17.66 20.98
N CYS A 197 4.01 -17.26 22.21
CA CYS A 197 5.23 -16.56 22.59
C CYS A 197 6.50 -17.39 22.36
N GLY A 198 6.38 -18.73 22.29
CA GLY A 198 7.45 -19.63 21.86
C GLY A 198 7.82 -19.55 20.37
N TRP A 199 7.01 -18.91 19.51
CA TRP A 199 7.27 -18.81 18.07
C TRP A 199 8.13 -17.60 17.71
N SER A 200 9.25 -17.84 17.02
CA SER A 200 10.06 -16.78 16.40
C SER A 200 9.32 -15.97 15.32
N ASN A 201 8.29 -16.57 14.70
CA ASN A 201 7.34 -15.88 13.82
C ASN A 201 5.92 -16.18 14.34
N ALA A 202 5.43 -15.30 15.22
CA ALA A 202 4.10 -15.45 15.83
C ALA A 202 2.95 -15.43 14.81
N PRO A 203 2.92 -14.59 13.74
CA PRO A 203 1.91 -14.69 12.69
C PRO A 203 1.85 -16.09 12.05
N LEU A 204 3.00 -16.72 11.76
CA LEU A 204 3.03 -18.10 11.26
C LEU A 204 2.49 -19.10 12.30
N GLY A 205 2.80 -18.89 13.59
CA GLY A 205 2.23 -19.66 14.69
C GLY A 205 0.70 -19.59 14.76
N ALA A 206 0.13 -18.39 14.65
CA ALA A 206 -1.32 -18.19 14.58
C ALA A 206 -1.95 -18.87 13.35
N GLY A 207 -1.28 -18.83 12.19
CA GLY A 207 -1.69 -19.58 11.00
C GLY A 207 -1.67 -21.10 11.23
N SER A 208 -0.66 -21.60 11.93
CA SER A 208 -0.57 -23.01 12.33
C SER A 208 -1.70 -23.42 13.28
N ALA A 209 -2.01 -22.61 14.29
CA ALA A 209 -3.11 -22.88 15.22
C ALA A 209 -4.46 -22.95 14.50
N LEU A 210 -4.77 -21.98 13.63
CA LEU A 210 -5.96 -21.99 12.78
C LEU A 210 -6.07 -23.26 11.92
N GLY A 211 -4.98 -23.66 11.25
CA GLY A 211 -4.95 -24.88 10.44
C GLY A 211 -5.13 -26.17 11.25
N GLN A 212 -4.53 -26.25 12.44
CA GLN A 212 -4.69 -27.39 13.36
C GLN A 212 -6.14 -27.51 13.85
N LEU A 213 -6.81 -26.39 14.15
CA LEU A 213 -8.22 -26.37 14.56
C LEU A 213 -9.16 -26.83 13.43
N VAL A 214 -8.88 -26.41 12.19
CA VAL A 214 -9.60 -26.90 10.99
C VAL A 214 -9.39 -28.40 10.78
N ALA A 215 -8.18 -28.92 10.96
CA ALA A 215 -7.88 -30.34 10.83
C ALA A 215 -8.55 -31.19 11.94
N ALA A 216 -8.54 -30.70 13.18
CA ALA A 216 -9.16 -31.38 14.32
C ALA A 216 -10.70 -31.47 14.22
N ALA A 217 -11.34 -30.57 13.46
CA ALA A 217 -12.79 -30.48 13.35
C ALA A 217 -13.46 -31.68 12.64
N GLY A 218 -12.71 -32.56 11.97
CA GLY A 218 -13.27 -33.77 11.35
C GLY A 218 -14.29 -33.48 10.25
N LEU A 219 -14.06 -32.39 9.51
CA LEU A 219 -14.94 -31.94 8.43
C LEU A 219 -14.88 -32.86 7.21
N ARG A 220 -15.90 -32.75 6.34
CA ARG A 220 -15.83 -33.35 5.00
C ARG A 220 -14.67 -32.73 4.20
N PRO A 221 -13.96 -33.49 3.34
CA PRO A 221 -12.77 -33.00 2.63
C PRO A 221 -12.96 -31.68 1.88
N GLU A 222 -14.14 -31.48 1.28
CA GLU A 222 -14.45 -30.27 0.50
C GLU A 222 -14.59 -29.02 1.39
N LEU A 223 -15.16 -29.19 2.59
CA LEU A 223 -15.30 -28.12 3.57
C LEU A 223 -13.98 -27.82 4.28
N GLN A 224 -13.20 -28.86 4.57
CA GLN A 224 -11.86 -28.74 5.13
C GLN A 224 -10.93 -27.98 4.17
N ALA A 225 -10.98 -28.28 2.87
CA ALA A 225 -10.18 -27.59 1.86
C ALA A 225 -10.53 -26.10 1.75
N GLU A 226 -11.83 -25.73 1.74
CA GLU A 226 -12.24 -24.31 1.66
C GLU A 226 -11.87 -23.52 2.93
N LEU A 227 -11.94 -24.13 4.11
CA LEU A 227 -11.45 -23.52 5.35
C LEU A 227 -9.92 -23.41 5.37
N GLN A 228 -9.19 -24.44 4.93
CA GLN A 228 -7.74 -24.40 4.84
C GLN A 228 -7.27 -23.31 3.86
N ARG A 229 -8.02 -23.05 2.79
CA ARG A 229 -7.79 -21.91 1.88
C ARG A 229 -7.92 -20.56 2.57
N GLN A 230 -8.78 -20.41 3.58
CA GLN A 230 -8.82 -19.19 4.41
C GLN A 230 -7.54 -19.05 5.26
N VAL A 231 -7.03 -20.15 5.83
CA VAL A 231 -5.77 -20.17 6.60
C VAL A 231 -4.55 -19.86 5.71
N GLU A 232 -4.55 -20.38 4.48
CA GLU A 232 -3.56 -20.04 3.46
C GLU A 232 -3.61 -18.54 3.10
N LEU A 233 -4.80 -17.97 2.88
CA LEU A 233 -4.97 -16.53 2.67
C LEU A 233 -4.39 -15.73 3.83
N TYR A 234 -4.68 -16.09 5.09
CA TYR A 234 -4.10 -15.42 6.26
C TYR A 234 -2.56 -15.44 6.22
N THR A 235 -1.97 -16.59 5.94
CA THR A 235 -0.52 -16.78 5.90
C THR A 235 0.12 -15.96 4.77
N ASN A 236 -0.51 -15.94 3.59
CA ASN A 236 -0.08 -15.15 2.44
C ASN A 236 -0.16 -13.63 2.73
N MET A 237 -1.17 -13.18 3.48
CA MET A 237 -1.31 -11.78 3.91
C MET A 237 -0.26 -11.39 4.95
N ALA A 238 0.02 -12.25 5.93
CA ALA A 238 1.11 -12.04 6.89
C ALA A 238 2.47 -11.90 6.17
N GLY A 239 2.78 -12.81 5.24
CA GLY A 239 3.97 -12.72 4.40
C GLY A 239 4.00 -11.46 3.51
N GLY A 240 2.85 -11.00 3.03
CA GLY A 240 2.70 -9.72 2.34
C GLY A 240 3.07 -8.51 3.22
N CYS A 241 2.56 -8.47 4.45
CA CYS A 241 2.93 -7.47 5.44
C CYS A 241 4.43 -7.52 5.79
N GLU A 242 4.99 -8.71 6.00
CA GLU A 242 6.43 -8.89 6.24
C GLU A 242 7.27 -8.37 5.08
N ARG A 243 6.88 -8.66 3.82
CA ARG A 243 7.58 -8.13 2.64
C ARG A 243 7.61 -6.61 2.60
N ILE A 244 6.46 -5.96 2.83
CA ILE A 244 6.36 -4.49 2.84
C ILE A 244 7.23 -3.91 3.96
N PHE A 245 7.14 -4.46 5.18
CA PHE A 245 7.89 -3.97 6.34
C PHE A 245 9.40 -4.17 6.18
N LYS A 246 9.84 -5.37 5.82
CA LYS A 246 11.28 -5.74 5.75
C LYS A 246 12.00 -5.23 4.50
N THR A 247 11.25 -4.76 3.49
CA THR A 247 11.80 -4.35 2.18
C THR A 247 11.40 -2.89 1.87
N PRO A 248 12.11 -1.87 2.41
CA PRO A 248 11.84 -0.46 2.12
C PRO A 248 12.21 -0.07 0.68
N ILE A 249 11.92 1.17 0.26
CA ILE A 249 12.43 1.67 -1.03
C ILE A 249 13.97 1.68 -0.96
N PRO A 250 14.70 1.26 -2.03
CA PRO A 250 16.16 1.15 -1.99
C PRO A 250 16.83 2.38 -1.38
N PRO A 251 17.56 2.26 -0.25
CA PRO A 251 18.05 3.42 0.50
C PRO A 251 19.03 4.33 -0.27
N ALA A 252 19.58 3.87 -1.40
CA ALA A 252 20.31 4.73 -2.32
C ALA A 252 19.41 5.83 -2.93
N TYR A 253 18.19 5.49 -3.32
CA TYR A 253 17.22 6.39 -3.95
C TYR A 253 16.70 7.45 -2.97
N THR A 254 16.31 7.03 -1.76
CA THR A 254 15.82 7.94 -0.71
C THR A 254 16.92 8.92 -0.26
N ARG A 255 18.14 8.42 0.00
CA ARG A 255 19.30 9.27 0.34
C ARG A 255 19.72 10.18 -0.80
N HIS A 256 19.66 9.76 -2.06
CA HIS A 256 19.99 10.62 -3.20
C HIS A 256 18.98 11.76 -3.33
N THR A 257 17.68 11.46 -3.32
CA THR A 257 16.59 12.44 -3.42
C THR A 257 16.66 13.47 -2.29
N SER A 258 16.82 13.02 -1.04
CA SER A 258 16.93 13.90 0.13
C SER A 258 18.17 14.83 0.06
N ARG A 259 19.34 14.30 -0.32
CA ARG A 259 20.56 15.11 -0.48
C ARG A 259 20.46 16.11 -1.63
N PHE A 260 19.87 15.70 -2.76
CA PHE A 260 19.67 16.56 -3.92
C PHE A 260 18.69 17.71 -3.59
N LEU A 261 17.59 17.40 -2.89
CA LEU A 261 16.67 18.39 -2.36
C LEU A 261 17.37 19.38 -1.41
N MET A 262 18.19 18.90 -0.47
CA MET A 262 18.92 19.77 0.45
C MET A 262 19.89 20.70 -0.26
N LEU A 263 20.67 20.21 -1.23
CA LEU A 263 21.55 21.04 -2.05
C LEU A 263 20.76 22.10 -2.83
N TYR A 264 19.63 21.72 -3.40
CA TYR A 264 18.76 22.63 -4.13
C TYR A 264 18.18 23.74 -3.26
N VAL A 265 17.55 23.43 -2.12
CA VAL A 265 16.93 24.47 -1.27
C VAL A 265 17.97 25.40 -0.65
N VAL A 266 19.15 24.89 -0.29
CA VAL A 266 20.26 25.71 0.24
C VAL A 266 20.85 26.63 -0.83
N ALA A 267 20.92 26.19 -2.10
CA ALA A 267 21.45 27.01 -3.18
C ALA A 267 20.40 27.94 -3.83
N SER A 268 19.11 27.67 -3.62
CA SER A 268 17.98 28.46 -4.16
C SER A 268 18.01 29.98 -3.88
N PRO A 269 18.55 30.51 -2.76
CA PRO A 269 18.55 31.96 -2.51
C PRO A 269 19.39 32.74 -3.54
N VAL A 270 20.45 32.14 -4.08
CA VAL A 270 21.28 32.76 -5.13
C VAL A 270 20.47 33.00 -6.40
N LEU A 271 19.66 32.02 -6.81
CA LEU A 271 18.76 32.13 -7.96
C LEU A 271 17.67 33.19 -7.72
N LEU A 272 17.05 33.16 -6.55
CA LEU A 272 15.90 34.01 -6.19
C LEU A 272 16.28 35.49 -6.03
N TRP A 273 17.54 35.80 -5.69
CA TRP A 273 17.96 37.17 -5.41
C TRP A 273 17.68 38.15 -6.57
N SER A 274 17.95 37.74 -7.80
CA SER A 274 17.72 38.58 -9.00
C SER A 274 16.25 38.95 -9.23
N ALA A 275 15.30 38.16 -8.70
CA ALA A 275 13.87 38.38 -8.83
C ALA A 275 13.20 38.96 -7.58
N ALA A 276 13.73 38.67 -6.39
CA ALA A 276 13.10 38.98 -5.10
C ALA A 276 13.90 39.95 -4.20
N GLY A 277 15.19 40.17 -4.46
CA GLY A 277 16.05 41.01 -3.63
C GLY A 277 15.94 40.67 -2.14
N TRP A 278 15.74 41.68 -1.30
CA TRP A 278 15.58 41.48 0.15
C TRP A 278 14.33 40.70 0.59
N ALA A 279 13.38 40.38 -0.30
CA ALA A 279 12.31 39.41 0.00
C ALA A 279 12.78 37.93 -0.08
N THR A 280 13.97 37.68 -0.64
CA THR A 280 14.54 36.33 -0.83
C THR A 280 14.52 35.46 0.42
N PRO A 281 14.91 35.92 1.63
CA PRO A 281 14.89 35.06 2.83
C PRO A 281 13.50 34.52 3.18
N VAL A 282 12.44 35.29 2.93
CA VAL A 282 11.05 34.85 3.17
C VAL A 282 10.64 33.85 2.08
N VAL A 283 10.88 34.19 0.81
CA VAL A 283 10.49 33.34 -0.34
C VAL A 283 11.23 32.00 -0.33
N ALA A 284 12.53 32.00 -0.06
CA ALA A 284 13.36 30.79 -0.01
C ALA A 284 12.93 29.84 1.13
N VAL A 285 12.62 30.37 2.32
CA VAL A 285 12.11 29.58 3.44
C VAL A 285 10.75 28.95 3.12
N ILE A 286 9.85 29.68 2.45
CA ILE A 286 8.55 29.14 2.02
C ILE A 286 8.75 28.00 1.00
N ILE A 287 9.60 28.20 -0.02
CA ILE A 287 9.90 27.17 -1.03
C ILE A 287 10.54 25.93 -0.37
N ALA A 288 11.49 26.13 0.53
CA ALA A 288 12.13 25.05 1.27
C ALA A 288 11.12 24.26 2.11
N PHE A 289 10.24 24.94 2.85
CA PHE A 289 9.18 24.29 3.64
C PHE A 289 8.24 23.45 2.77
N LEU A 290 7.82 23.96 1.61
CA LEU A 290 6.93 23.24 0.71
C LEU A 290 7.58 21.98 0.13
N LEU A 291 8.83 22.07 -0.34
CA LEU A 291 9.53 20.94 -0.96
C LEU A 291 9.96 19.88 0.08
N LEU A 292 10.43 20.30 1.26
CA LEU A 292 10.72 19.41 2.39
C LEU A 292 9.44 18.74 2.90
N GLY A 293 8.32 19.45 2.92
CA GLY A 293 7.00 18.91 3.27
C GLY A 293 6.59 17.76 2.35
N VAL A 294 6.75 17.91 1.03
CA VAL A 294 6.45 16.84 0.05
C VAL A 294 7.36 15.62 0.24
N GLU A 295 8.67 15.84 0.42
CA GLU A 295 9.63 14.74 0.64
C GLU A 295 9.32 13.96 1.93
N ASN A 296 9.00 14.67 3.01
CA ASN A 296 8.60 14.10 4.29
C ASN A 296 7.26 13.35 4.23
N ILE A 297 6.26 13.85 3.51
CA ILE A 297 5.01 13.09 3.26
C ILE A 297 5.36 11.77 2.54
N GLY A 298 6.26 11.82 1.54
CA GLY A 298 6.79 10.63 0.89
C GLY A 298 7.47 9.65 1.85
N VAL A 299 8.23 10.12 2.84
CA VAL A 299 8.83 9.29 3.90
C VAL A 299 7.75 8.64 4.78
N GLN A 300 6.81 9.42 5.31
CA GLN A 300 5.80 8.88 6.25
C GLN A 300 4.88 7.84 5.59
N VAL A 301 4.51 8.06 4.33
CA VAL A 301 3.69 7.12 3.55
C VAL A 301 4.49 5.89 3.09
N GLU A 302 5.84 5.92 3.14
CA GLU A 302 6.70 4.77 2.84
C GLU A 302 6.54 3.61 3.86
N GLU A 303 6.08 3.92 5.08
CA GLU A 303 5.83 2.98 6.17
C GLU A 303 4.31 2.87 6.48
N PRO A 304 3.54 2.06 5.72
CA PRO A 304 2.09 1.94 5.91
C PRO A 304 1.62 1.66 7.33
N PHE A 305 2.34 0.81 8.06
CA PHE A 305 1.83 0.26 9.32
C PHE A 305 1.92 1.26 10.47
N HIS A 306 2.79 2.27 10.39
CA HIS A 306 2.78 3.44 11.26
C HIS A 306 1.55 4.33 11.01
N VAL A 307 1.24 4.57 9.73
CA VAL A 307 0.14 5.48 9.32
C VAL A 307 -1.24 4.85 9.51
N LEU A 308 -1.42 3.59 9.14
CA LEU A 308 -2.74 2.95 9.09
C LEU A 308 -3.36 2.77 10.50
N PRO A 309 -4.70 2.90 10.65
CA PRO A 309 -5.42 2.76 11.92
C PRO A 309 -5.62 1.28 12.29
N LEU A 310 -4.52 0.53 12.41
CA LEU A 310 -4.55 -0.94 12.58
C LEU A 310 -5.37 -1.36 13.81
N TYR A 311 -5.24 -0.62 14.91
CA TYR A 311 -6.02 -0.84 16.13
C TYR A 311 -7.54 -0.72 15.92
N ASP A 312 -8.01 0.27 15.16
CA ASP A 312 -9.44 0.40 14.84
C ASP A 312 -9.90 -0.71 13.89
N ILE A 313 -9.05 -1.12 12.94
CA ILE A 313 -9.34 -2.22 12.02
C ILE A 313 -9.50 -3.54 12.79
N CYS A 314 -8.60 -3.83 13.74
CA CYS A 314 -8.71 -4.98 14.64
C CYS A 314 -9.96 -4.91 15.53
N ARG A 315 -10.21 -3.77 16.21
CA ARG A 315 -11.42 -3.57 17.04
C ARG A 315 -12.71 -3.76 16.24
N ALA A 316 -12.76 -3.21 15.03
CA ALA A 316 -13.91 -3.37 14.14
C ALA A 316 -14.09 -4.83 13.74
N LEU A 317 -13.02 -5.56 13.40
CA LEU A 317 -13.08 -6.98 13.08
C LEU A 317 -13.56 -7.83 14.26
N GLU A 318 -13.02 -7.63 15.47
CA GLU A 318 -13.50 -8.27 16.70
C GLU A 318 -15.00 -8.03 16.92
N ALA A 319 -15.48 -6.80 16.71
CA ALA A 319 -16.90 -6.47 16.82
C ALA A 319 -17.76 -7.22 15.79
N ASN A 320 -17.29 -7.32 14.53
CA ASN A 320 -17.97 -8.12 13.50
C ASN A 320 -18.01 -9.62 13.86
N ILE A 321 -16.93 -10.16 14.44
CA ILE A 321 -16.86 -11.56 14.88
C ILE A 321 -17.87 -11.83 16.00
N ARG A 322 -17.88 -10.99 17.06
CA ARG A 322 -18.86 -11.06 18.15
C ARG A 322 -20.30 -10.83 17.68
N GLU A 323 -20.52 -10.11 16.57
CA GLU A 323 -21.83 -9.97 15.95
C GLU A 323 -22.26 -11.22 15.17
N LEU A 324 -21.33 -11.85 14.42
CA LEU A 324 -21.57 -13.13 13.76
C LEU A 324 -21.93 -14.23 14.77
N GLU A 325 -21.21 -14.31 15.89
CA GLU A 325 -21.51 -15.29 16.95
C GLU A 325 -22.89 -15.06 17.60
N ARG A 326 -23.18 -13.81 18.02
CA ARG A 326 -24.47 -13.49 18.68
C ARG A 326 -25.69 -13.69 17.79
N ASN A 327 -25.54 -13.49 16.48
CA ASN A 327 -26.62 -13.63 15.50
C ASN A 327 -26.64 -15.01 14.81
N PHE A 328 -25.71 -15.91 15.14
CA PHE A 328 -25.65 -17.22 14.50
C PHE A 328 -26.85 -18.10 14.89
N GLN A 329 -27.57 -18.56 13.88
CA GLN A 329 -28.70 -19.48 14.02
C GLN A 329 -28.35 -20.82 13.37
N PRO A 330 -28.38 -21.95 14.09
CA PRO A 330 -28.19 -23.27 13.51
C PRO A 330 -29.16 -23.54 12.36
N ALA A 331 -28.74 -24.34 11.38
CA ALA A 331 -29.47 -24.57 10.13
C ALA A 331 -30.90 -25.18 10.28
N GLY A 332 -31.27 -25.67 11.48
CA GLY A 332 -32.63 -26.11 11.80
C GLY A 332 -33.51 -25.09 12.53
N SER A 333 -33.00 -23.91 12.88
CA SER A 333 -33.73 -22.86 13.64
C SER A 333 -34.23 -21.71 12.76
N VAL A 334 -33.84 -21.67 11.49
CA VAL A 334 -34.27 -20.64 10.54
C VAL A 334 -35.67 -20.99 10.00
N GLY A 335 -36.70 -20.45 10.65
CA GLY A 335 -38.07 -20.55 10.14
C GLY A 335 -38.19 -19.89 8.77
N PHE A 336 -38.72 -20.61 7.79
CA PHE A 336 -38.90 -20.12 6.42
C PHE A 336 -39.89 -18.94 6.41
N ILE A 337 -39.42 -17.75 6.06
CA ILE A 337 -40.24 -16.54 6.05
C ILE A 337 -41.07 -16.51 4.76
N GLY A 338 -42.37 -16.71 4.88
CA GLY A 338 -43.33 -16.61 3.77
C GLY A 338 -43.84 -17.92 3.19
N GLY A 339 -43.66 -19.06 3.86
CA GLY A 339 -44.33 -20.31 3.48
C GLY A 339 -45.86 -20.22 3.67
N PRO A 340 -46.69 -20.50 2.64
CA PRO A 340 -48.13 -20.48 2.78
C PRO A 340 -48.63 -21.78 3.44
N GLY A 341 -48.86 -21.72 4.76
CA GLY A 341 -49.56 -22.76 5.53
C GLY A 341 -48.75 -23.33 6.69
N GLY A 342 -49.34 -23.33 7.88
CA GLY A 342 -48.72 -23.85 9.11
C GLY A 342 -49.14 -23.09 10.37
N GLY A 343 -50.43 -23.04 10.67
CA GLY A 343 -50.89 -22.47 11.94
C GLY A 343 -50.63 -23.42 13.11
N GLY A 344 -50.09 -22.91 14.23
CA GLY A 344 -49.94 -23.72 15.45
C GLY A 344 -49.11 -23.10 16.57
N GLY A 345 -49.77 -22.70 17.67
CA GLY A 345 -49.20 -22.81 19.02
C GLY A 345 -48.31 -21.66 19.51
N GLY A 346 -48.85 -20.83 20.41
CA GLY A 346 -48.16 -19.72 21.05
C GLY A 346 -46.96 -20.07 21.95
N GLY A 347 -46.13 -19.04 22.20
CA GLY A 347 -44.99 -19.05 23.12
C GLY A 347 -44.28 -17.70 23.04
N GLY A 348 -44.12 -17.01 24.17
CA GLY A 348 -43.67 -15.61 24.16
C GLY A 348 -42.15 -15.42 24.02
N GLY A 349 -41.75 -14.30 23.41
CA GLY A 349 -40.52 -13.60 23.79
C GLY A 349 -39.22 -13.95 23.05
N LEU A 350 -39.06 -13.44 21.82
CA LEU A 350 -37.87 -12.70 21.35
C LEU A 350 -38.13 -12.21 19.90
N ARG A 351 -38.04 -10.90 19.66
CA ARG A 351 -38.21 -10.33 18.31
C ARG A 351 -36.97 -10.60 17.45
N ALA A 352 -36.92 -11.77 16.83
CA ALA A 352 -36.07 -11.98 15.66
C ALA A 352 -36.51 -10.99 14.56
N ARG A 353 -35.62 -10.04 14.22
CA ARG A 353 -35.86 -9.10 13.12
C ARG A 353 -35.43 -9.80 11.83
N PRO A 354 -36.35 -10.04 10.88
CA PRO A 354 -35.99 -10.80 9.68
C PRO A 354 -35.18 -9.94 8.70
N PRO A 355 -34.26 -10.53 7.92
CA PRO A 355 -33.77 -9.89 6.71
C PRO A 355 -34.96 -9.74 5.72
N GLY A 356 -34.98 -8.62 5.00
CA GLY A 356 -36.04 -8.34 4.01
C GLY A 356 -36.05 -9.36 2.87
N PRO A 357 -37.19 -9.51 2.15
CA PRO A 357 -37.34 -10.54 1.12
C PRO A 357 -36.38 -10.30 -0.06
N LEU A 358 -35.66 -11.36 -0.45
CA LEU A 358 -34.96 -11.43 -1.73
C LEU A 358 -35.96 -11.84 -2.83
N PRO A 359 -36.19 -11.02 -3.86
CA PRO A 359 -37.02 -11.43 -4.99
C PRO A 359 -36.25 -12.36 -5.92
N LEU A 360 -36.44 -13.67 -5.76
CA LEU A 360 -36.10 -14.67 -6.77
C LEU A 360 -37.12 -14.59 -7.92
N PHE A 361 -36.80 -13.83 -8.96
CA PHE A 361 -37.62 -13.77 -10.17
C PHE A 361 -37.41 -14.99 -11.06
N SER A 362 -38.45 -15.83 -11.14
CA SER A 362 -38.81 -16.62 -12.32
C SER A 362 -40.26 -16.23 -12.68
N SER A 363 -40.69 -16.02 -13.93
CA SER A 363 -40.01 -16.18 -15.23
C SER A 363 -40.71 -15.30 -16.27
N GLY A 364 -40.04 -14.99 -17.39
CA GLY A 364 -40.70 -14.82 -18.69
C GLY A 364 -41.29 -13.45 -19.06
N ALA A 365 -40.43 -12.52 -19.50
CA ALA A 365 -40.75 -11.61 -20.62
C ALA A 365 -39.47 -11.23 -21.37
N THR A 366 -39.50 -11.33 -22.70
CA THR A 366 -38.35 -11.23 -23.61
C THR A 366 -37.95 -9.80 -23.99
N ALA A 367 -36.65 -9.47 -23.95
CA ALA A 367 -35.95 -8.69 -24.99
C ALA A 367 -34.42 -8.70 -24.82
N ALA A 368 -33.69 -8.88 -25.94
CA ALA A 368 -32.23 -8.92 -26.14
C ALA A 368 -31.42 -7.83 -25.37
N SER A 369 -30.19 -8.08 -24.90
CA SER A 369 -29.02 -8.49 -25.70
C SER A 369 -27.88 -9.18 -24.92
N GLY A 370 -27.23 -10.17 -25.54
CA GLY A 370 -25.89 -10.66 -25.13
C GLY A 370 -24.77 -9.80 -25.74
N ALA A 371 -23.47 -10.08 -25.59
CA ALA A 371 -22.71 -11.15 -24.90
C ALA A 371 -21.30 -10.56 -24.58
N GLY A 372 -20.31 -11.20 -23.94
CA GLY A 372 -20.11 -12.49 -23.28
C GLY A 372 -18.68 -12.46 -22.68
N LEU A 373 -18.48 -12.75 -21.40
CA LEU A 373 -18.14 -14.06 -20.83
C LEU A 373 -16.77 -14.65 -21.24
N GLY A 374 -15.99 -14.99 -20.21
CA GLY A 374 -14.79 -15.83 -20.27
C GLY A 374 -14.52 -16.46 -18.91
N SER A 375 -15.13 -17.62 -18.63
CA SER A 375 -14.96 -18.40 -17.41
C SER A 375 -14.98 -19.88 -17.75
N TRP A 376 -13.92 -20.60 -17.42
CA TRP A 376 -13.79 -22.03 -17.68
C TRP A 376 -14.25 -22.84 -16.48
N ALA A 377 -15.19 -23.77 -16.70
CA ALA A 377 -15.47 -24.86 -15.76
C ALA A 377 -15.95 -26.10 -16.52
N VAL A 378 -15.11 -27.13 -16.55
CA VAL A 378 -15.47 -28.46 -17.05
C VAL A 378 -16.48 -29.09 -16.09
N ARG A 379 -17.52 -29.77 -16.61
CA ARG A 379 -18.36 -30.67 -15.83
C ARG A 379 -18.71 -31.92 -16.63
N SER A 380 -18.40 -33.07 -16.07
CA SER A 380 -18.72 -34.41 -16.57
C SER A 380 -19.95 -34.99 -15.86
N THR A 381 -20.89 -35.62 -16.59
CA THR A 381 -21.80 -36.64 -16.02
C THR A 381 -22.31 -37.61 -17.08
N GLY A 382 -21.94 -38.89 -16.93
CA GLY A 382 -22.76 -40.11 -17.07
C GLY A 382 -23.74 -40.35 -18.24
N THR A 383 -23.54 -41.51 -18.92
CA THR A 383 -24.53 -42.56 -19.27
C THR A 383 -25.91 -42.16 -19.85
N GLY A 384 -26.40 -42.68 -20.98
CA GLY A 384 -25.90 -43.71 -21.91
C GLY A 384 -27.00 -44.16 -22.90
N THR A 385 -26.76 -45.27 -23.63
CA THR A 385 -27.62 -45.97 -24.65
C THR A 385 -27.42 -45.62 -26.13
N GLY A 386 -27.37 -46.65 -26.99
CA GLY A 386 -27.91 -46.57 -28.36
C GLY A 386 -26.96 -46.59 -29.58
N GLY A 387 -26.15 -47.64 -29.74
CA GLY A 387 -25.83 -48.31 -31.04
C GLY A 387 -25.24 -47.54 -32.25
N GLY A 388 -24.20 -48.10 -32.88
CA GLY A 388 -23.90 -47.79 -34.30
C GLY A 388 -22.45 -47.82 -34.80
N GLY A 389 -21.81 -49.01 -34.83
CA GLY A 389 -20.90 -49.46 -35.91
C GLY A 389 -19.54 -48.78 -36.21
N GLY A 390 -18.50 -49.60 -36.37
CA GLY A 390 -17.24 -49.23 -37.05
C GLY A 390 -15.98 -49.17 -36.17
N ASP A 391 -15.35 -50.34 -35.93
CA ASP A 391 -13.96 -50.72 -36.30
C ASP A 391 -12.77 -49.74 -36.06
N VAL A 392 -11.48 -50.08 -35.84
CA VAL A 392 -10.65 -51.30 -35.58
C VAL A 392 -9.20 -50.75 -35.29
N ALA A 393 -8.31 -51.29 -34.43
CA ALA A 393 -8.35 -52.27 -33.34
C ALA A 393 -7.04 -52.20 -32.49
N VAL A 394 -7.08 -52.78 -31.27
CA VAL A 394 -6.05 -53.63 -30.60
C VAL A 394 -4.53 -53.35 -30.82
N GLU A 395 -3.78 -53.09 -29.74
CA GLU A 395 -2.70 -54.01 -29.27
C GLU A 395 -2.29 -53.76 -27.79
N VAL A 396 -1.63 -54.74 -27.15
CA VAL A 396 -1.45 -54.86 -25.69
C VAL A 396 -0.06 -55.48 -25.37
N LEU A 397 0.41 -55.32 -24.12
CA LEU A 397 1.51 -56.05 -23.44
C LEU A 397 2.95 -55.54 -23.68
N ALA A 398 3.94 -55.73 -22.79
CA ALA A 398 3.96 -55.89 -21.32
C ALA A 398 5.43 -55.91 -20.79
N GLY A 399 5.65 -55.54 -19.52
CA GLY A 399 6.87 -55.87 -18.72
C GLY A 399 8.19 -55.18 -19.12
N GLU A 400 9.25 -55.19 -18.30
CA GLU A 400 9.38 -55.49 -16.85
C GLU A 400 10.75 -54.99 -16.33
N GLY A 401 10.88 -54.73 -15.01
CA GLY A 401 12.15 -54.87 -14.27
C GLY A 401 13.16 -53.69 -14.14
N GLY A 402 13.57 -53.41 -12.89
CA GLY A 402 15.01 -53.20 -12.58
C GLY A 402 15.53 -51.82 -12.14
N THR A 403 15.43 -51.49 -10.85
CA THR A 403 16.43 -50.68 -10.10
C THR A 403 17.47 -51.63 -9.44
N PRO A 404 18.67 -51.23 -8.90
CA PRO A 404 18.95 -49.96 -8.21
C PRO A 404 20.41 -49.37 -8.18
N ALA A 405 20.55 -48.24 -7.47
CA ALA A 405 21.64 -47.87 -6.53
C ALA A 405 22.92 -47.07 -6.95
N GLN A 406 23.32 -46.16 -6.01
CA GLN A 406 24.69 -45.68 -5.67
C GLN A 406 25.46 -44.76 -6.67
N SER A 407 26.10 -43.62 -6.30
CA SER A 407 26.70 -43.19 -5.02
C SER A 407 27.34 -41.76 -5.03
N ARG A 408 27.72 -41.29 -3.83
CA ARG A 408 28.87 -40.41 -3.44
C ARG A 408 28.89 -38.87 -3.67
N ARG A 409 29.02 -38.20 -2.51
CA ARG A 409 29.48 -36.83 -2.19
C ARG A 409 30.79 -36.35 -2.84
N LYS A 410 30.89 -35.02 -3.02
CA LYS A 410 31.99 -34.04 -2.71
C LYS A 410 31.93 -32.89 -3.76
N SER A 411 32.29 -31.63 -3.53
CA SER A 411 32.68 -30.84 -2.34
C SER A 411 32.57 -29.33 -2.65
N LEU A 412 32.41 -28.49 -1.62
CA LEU A 412 32.57 -27.01 -1.64
C LEU A 412 34.04 -26.59 -1.94
N PRO A 413 34.39 -25.29 -2.04
CA PRO A 413 33.67 -24.08 -2.52
C PRO A 413 34.51 -23.27 -3.55
N GLU A 414 34.01 -22.13 -4.07
CA GLU A 414 34.70 -20.82 -3.96
C GLU A 414 33.91 -19.63 -4.54
N ARG A 415 34.29 -18.41 -4.10
CA ARG A 415 33.77 -17.12 -4.59
C ARG A 415 34.64 -16.60 -5.74
N ALA A 416 34.02 -16.09 -6.80
CA ALA A 416 34.56 -14.96 -7.55
C ALA A 416 33.44 -14.18 -8.24
N SER A 417 33.37 -12.87 -7.98
CA SER A 417 32.77 -11.91 -8.91
C SER A 417 33.82 -11.58 -9.97
N PRO A 418 33.43 -11.30 -11.22
CA PRO A 418 33.60 -9.90 -11.63
C PRO A 418 32.50 -9.38 -12.56
N TYR A 419 32.04 -8.15 -12.29
CA TYR A 419 31.70 -7.24 -13.37
C TYR A 419 32.99 -6.64 -13.94
N GLY A 420 33.20 -6.73 -15.24
CA GLY A 420 34.30 -6.06 -15.94
C GLY A 420 34.31 -6.34 -17.43
N GLY A 421 34.53 -5.30 -18.24
CA GLY A 421 34.77 -5.43 -19.69
C GLY A 421 33.71 -4.77 -20.57
N LEU A 422 33.98 -3.52 -20.96
CA LEU A 422 33.32 -2.87 -22.10
C LEU A 422 33.78 -3.52 -23.42
N GLY A 423 32.89 -3.58 -24.42
CA GLY A 423 33.22 -4.01 -25.78
C GLY A 423 32.18 -3.51 -26.78
N VAL A 424 32.45 -2.36 -27.42
CA VAL A 424 31.63 -1.82 -28.51
C VAL A 424 32.28 -2.20 -29.84
N SER A 425 31.51 -2.71 -30.82
CA SER A 425 31.40 -2.14 -32.18
C SER A 425 30.85 -3.14 -33.22
N THR A 426 29.87 -2.67 -34.01
CA THR A 426 29.62 -2.97 -35.45
C THR A 426 29.64 -4.42 -35.97
N ALA A 427 28.51 -4.88 -36.52
CA ALA A 427 28.21 -4.80 -37.96
C ALA A 427 26.84 -5.40 -38.34
N ALA A 428 26.08 -4.69 -39.18
CA ALA A 428 25.05 -5.26 -40.07
C ALA A 428 25.68 -5.35 -41.50
N PRO A 429 25.13 -6.06 -42.51
CA PRO A 429 23.82 -5.71 -43.12
C PRO A 429 23.01 -6.85 -43.81
N ASN A 430 21.86 -6.46 -44.40
CA ASN A 430 21.04 -7.12 -45.44
C ASN A 430 20.26 -8.43 -45.11
N GLY A 431 19.05 -8.66 -45.61
CA GLY A 431 18.12 -7.77 -46.33
C GLY A 431 17.05 -8.48 -47.21
N GLY A 432 15.79 -8.03 -47.15
CA GLY A 432 14.68 -8.38 -48.07
C GLY A 432 13.86 -9.65 -47.72
N GLY A 433 12.53 -9.72 -47.95
CA GLY A 433 11.54 -8.71 -48.39
C GLY A 433 10.17 -9.32 -48.79
N GLY A 434 9.08 -8.51 -48.74
CA GLY A 434 7.71 -8.85 -49.22
C GLY A 434 6.63 -8.94 -48.10
N HIS A 435 5.80 -7.92 -47.85
CA HIS A 435 4.49 -7.59 -48.48
C HIS A 435 3.31 -8.52 -48.04
N SER A 436 2.08 -8.06 -47.71
CA SER A 436 1.42 -6.75 -47.92
C SER A 436 0.22 -6.46 -46.96
N GLY A 437 -0.15 -5.18 -46.81
CA GLY A 437 -1.49 -4.68 -46.34
C GLY A 437 -1.77 -4.65 -44.82
N GLY A 438 -2.34 -3.61 -44.20
CA GLY A 438 -2.67 -2.26 -44.68
C GLY A 438 -3.94 -1.63 -44.08
N GLN A 439 -3.87 -1.02 -42.87
CA GLN A 439 -4.74 0.08 -42.39
C GLN A 439 -4.40 0.60 -40.97
N GLY A 440 -4.60 1.89 -40.74
CA GLY A 440 -4.58 2.66 -39.48
C GLY A 440 -5.25 4.04 -39.75
N PRO A 441 -5.19 5.08 -38.87
CA PRO A 441 -4.46 5.22 -37.60
C PRO A 441 -5.31 5.93 -36.48
N PHE A 442 -4.66 6.80 -35.67
CA PHE A 442 -5.10 7.70 -34.56
C PHE A 442 -4.93 7.12 -33.13
N ALA A 443 -4.10 7.62 -32.20
CA ALA A 443 -3.39 8.90 -31.95
C ALA A 443 -4.11 9.97 -31.10
N GLY A 444 -3.60 10.14 -29.87
CA GLY A 444 -3.43 11.41 -29.13
C GLY A 444 -4.64 12.33 -28.86
N ALA A 445 -5.06 12.42 -27.60
CA ALA A 445 -5.95 13.49 -27.11
C ALA A 445 -5.23 14.38 -26.08
N GLY A 446 -4.90 15.61 -26.48
CA GLY A 446 -4.53 16.70 -25.58
C GLY A 446 -5.68 17.72 -25.53
N LEU A 447 -5.98 18.27 -24.35
CA LEU A 447 -7.04 19.27 -24.18
C LEU A 447 -6.50 20.69 -24.36
N VAL A 448 -7.15 21.49 -25.20
CA VAL A 448 -6.89 22.94 -25.35
C VAL A 448 -8.16 23.71 -25.02
N ALA A 449 -8.03 24.77 -24.23
CA ALA A 449 -9.13 25.65 -23.84
C ALA A 449 -9.45 26.68 -24.95
N ALA A 450 -10.73 27.02 -25.10
CA ALA A 450 -11.20 27.92 -26.15
C ALA A 450 -11.06 29.41 -25.77
N ALA A 451 -10.72 30.25 -26.76
CA ALA A 451 -10.86 31.70 -26.72
C ALA A 451 -11.65 32.16 -27.96
N ALA A 452 -12.63 33.05 -27.78
CA ALA A 452 -13.58 33.43 -28.82
C ALA A 452 -13.06 34.58 -29.71
N ALA A 453 -13.34 34.50 -31.01
CA ALA A 453 -13.03 35.56 -31.98
C ALA A 453 -14.28 36.40 -32.33
N ARG A 454 -14.11 37.71 -32.51
CA ARG A 454 -15.02 38.59 -33.26
C ARG A 454 -14.28 39.14 -34.49
N GLY A 455 -15.02 39.34 -35.58
CA GLY A 455 -14.48 39.56 -36.92
C GLY A 455 -13.86 40.94 -37.22
N PRO A 456 -13.33 41.14 -38.44
CA PRO A 456 -12.47 42.26 -38.80
C PRO A 456 -13.21 43.52 -39.31
N GLY A 457 -12.54 44.67 -39.18
CA GLY A 457 -12.87 45.95 -39.82
C GLY A 457 -11.64 46.56 -40.51
N PRO A 458 -11.80 47.55 -41.42
CA PRO A 458 -10.83 47.85 -42.47
C PRO A 458 -9.66 48.78 -42.10
N VAL A 459 -8.62 48.73 -42.92
CA VAL A 459 -7.34 49.46 -42.81
C VAL A 459 -7.42 50.87 -43.43
N PRO A 460 -6.79 51.89 -42.83
CA PRO A 460 -6.47 53.16 -43.49
C PRO A 460 -5.01 53.26 -43.97
N VAL A 461 -4.80 54.02 -45.05
CA VAL A 461 -3.50 54.31 -45.69
C VAL A 461 -2.93 55.64 -45.14
N PRO A 462 -1.61 55.79 -44.96
CA PRO A 462 -0.96 57.10 -44.86
C PRO A 462 -0.18 57.47 -46.14
N ALA A 463 -0.16 58.76 -46.49
CA ALA A 463 0.54 59.29 -47.65
C ALA A 463 1.70 60.24 -47.24
N GLY A 464 2.84 60.11 -47.94
CA GLY A 464 3.75 61.20 -48.31
C GLY A 464 4.64 61.87 -47.23
N ALA A 465 5.96 61.77 -47.42
CA ALA A 465 6.94 62.85 -47.18
C ALA A 465 8.23 62.56 -47.98
N VAL A 466 9.05 63.60 -48.24
CA VAL A 466 10.04 63.64 -49.34
C VAL A 466 11.49 63.77 -48.86
N VAL A 467 12.36 63.01 -49.54
CA VAL A 467 13.79 63.17 -49.95
C VAL A 467 14.43 64.56 -49.70
N PRO A 468 15.75 64.66 -49.42
CA PRO A 468 16.77 64.64 -50.49
C PRO A 468 17.79 63.50 -50.43
#